data_AF-A0A966VV61-F1
#
_entry.id   AF-A0A966VV61-F1
#
_cell.length_a   1.000
_cell.length_b   1.000
_cell.length_c   1.000
_cell.angle_alpha   90.00
_cell.angle_beta   90.00
_cell.angle_gamma   90.00
#
_symmetry.space_group_name_H-M   'P 1'
#
loop_
_entity.id
_entity.type
_entity.pdbx_description
1 polymer ?
#
loop_
_entity_poly.entity_id
_entity_poly.type
_entity_poly.pdbx_seq_one_letter_code
_entity_poly.pdbx_strand_id
1 'polypeptide(L)'
;MQRTIDETNRRRAKQIAYNETHGITPTTIRKSTQEIFAQTSVLDIKDVNDELANGPVQLTLSAVLDEQVEYKTVSQLEKAIKQVRKEMDKAAQRQDYMEAASLRDEVFRLEGLLKEMKA
;
A
#
# COMPACT_ATOMS: atom_id res chain seq x y z
N MET A 1 -7.18 -19.45 29.43
CA MET A 1 -7.69 -19.64 28.04
C MET A 1 -9.19 -19.92 27.98
N GLN A 2 -9.74 -20.84 28.79
CA GLN A 2 -11.15 -21.23 28.74
C GLN A 2 -12.14 -20.05 28.72
N ARG A 3 -12.00 -19.11 29.66
CA ARG A 3 -12.87 -17.92 29.77
C ARG A 3 -12.93 -17.07 28.49
N THR A 4 -11.81 -16.95 27.77
CA THR A 4 -11.72 -16.16 26.52
C THR A 4 -12.46 -16.85 25.38
N ILE A 5 -12.38 -18.18 25.34
CA ILE A 5 -13.07 -19.01 24.35
C ILE A 5 -14.57 -18.94 24.59
N ASP A 6 -15.00 -19.09 25.85
CA ASP A 6 -16.42 -19.05 26.22
C ASP A 6 -17.04 -17.67 25.91
N GLU A 7 -16.31 -16.58 26.19
CA GLU A 7 -16.74 -15.22 25.86
C GLU A 7 -16.87 -15.01 24.34
N THR A 8 -15.94 -15.56 23.55
CA THR A 8 -15.98 -15.50 22.09
C THR A 8 -17.20 -16.24 21.55
N ASN A 9 -17.46 -17.45 22.07
CA ASN A 9 -18.61 -18.25 21.69
C ASN A 9 -19.93 -17.57 22.08
N ARG A 10 -20.01 -16.96 23.27
CA ARG A 10 -21.16 -16.19 23.72
C ARG A 10 -21.48 -15.02 22.78
N ARG A 11 -20.47 -14.26 22.35
CA ARG A 11 -20.66 -13.14 21.41
C ARG A 11 -21.09 -13.63 20.02
N ARG A 12 -20.45 -14.68 19.51
CA ARG A 12 -20.78 -15.27 18.21
C ARG A 12 -22.23 -15.78 18.18
N ALA A 13 -22.70 -16.46 19.23
CA ALA A 13 -24.08 -16.92 19.31
C ALA A 13 -25.09 -15.76 19.23
N LYS A 14 -24.82 -14.64 19.94
CA LYS A 14 -25.66 -13.43 19.85
C LYS A 14 -25.67 -12.81 18.46
N GLN A 15 -24.51 -12.76 17.79
CA GLN A 15 -24.39 -12.22 16.43
C GLN A 15 -25.15 -13.06 15.41
N ILE A 16 -25.05 -14.39 15.49
CA ILE A 16 -25.79 -15.30 14.61
C ILE A 16 -27.30 -15.14 14.82
N ALA A 17 -27.77 -15.15 16.06
CA ALA A 17 -29.19 -14.96 16.37
C ALA A 17 -29.72 -13.61 15.90
N TYR A 18 -28.93 -12.54 16.04
CA TYR A 18 -29.28 -11.22 15.51
C TYR A 18 -29.36 -11.23 13.98
N ASN A 19 -28.37 -11.84 13.32
CA ASN A 19 -28.33 -11.90 11.86
C ASN A 19 -29.48 -12.73 11.29
N GLU A 20 -29.81 -13.87 11.91
CA GLU A 20 -30.95 -14.72 11.52
C GLU A 20 -32.28 -13.98 11.69
N THR A 21 -32.48 -13.27 12.81
CA THR A 21 -33.71 -12.51 13.05
C THR A 21 -33.89 -11.33 12.10
N HIS A 22 -32.81 -10.77 11.56
CA HIS A 22 -32.83 -9.61 10.66
C HIS A 22 -32.53 -9.97 9.19
N GLY A 23 -32.34 -11.25 8.86
CA GLY A 23 -31.98 -11.70 7.51
C GLY A 23 -30.63 -11.16 7.00
N ILE A 24 -29.70 -10.83 7.90
CA ILE A 24 -28.39 -10.26 7.56
C ILE A 24 -27.42 -11.37 7.14
N THR A 25 -26.88 -11.29 5.93
CA THR A 25 -25.79 -12.16 5.49
C THR A 25 -24.45 -11.49 5.81
N PRO A 26 -23.56 -12.10 6.62
CA PRO A 26 -22.27 -11.51 6.94
C PRO A 26 -21.38 -11.36 5.69
N THR A 27 -20.97 -10.14 5.37
CA THR A 27 -20.04 -9.83 4.28
C THR A 27 -18.82 -9.09 4.79
N THR A 28 -17.66 -9.29 4.17
CA THR A 28 -16.46 -8.52 4.48
C THR A 28 -16.66 -7.06 4.10
N ILE A 29 -16.42 -6.16 5.05
CA ILE A 29 -16.40 -4.72 4.76
C ILE A 29 -15.21 -4.43 3.85
N ARG A 30 -15.47 -3.95 2.64
CA ARG A 30 -14.46 -3.37 1.74
C ARG A 30 -14.75 -1.88 1.66
N LYS A 31 -13.77 -1.04 2.02
CA LYS A 31 -13.89 0.41 1.89
C LYS A 31 -13.05 0.89 0.73
N SER A 32 -13.56 1.81 -0.07
CA SER A 32 -12.75 2.50 -1.08
C SER A 32 -11.85 3.55 -0.43
N THR A 33 -10.78 3.95 -1.12
CA THR A 33 -9.92 5.06 -0.67
C THR A 33 -10.74 6.33 -0.46
N GLN A 34 -11.67 6.62 -1.38
CA GLN A 34 -12.58 7.77 -1.32
C GLN A 34 -13.45 7.74 -0.05
N GLU A 35 -14.01 6.58 0.32
CA GLU A 35 -14.81 6.41 1.54
C GLU A 35 -13.97 6.59 2.82
N ILE A 36 -12.69 6.19 2.79
CA ILE A 36 -11.76 6.39 3.92
C ILE A 36 -11.46 7.88 4.09
N PHE A 37 -11.13 8.58 3.00
CA PHE A 37 -10.88 10.03 3.03
C PHE A 37 -12.14 10.82 3.42
N ALA A 38 -13.31 10.44 2.93
CA ALA A 38 -14.58 11.06 3.30
C ALA A 38 -14.91 10.88 4.79
N GLN A 39 -14.56 9.73 5.39
CA GLN A 39 -14.77 9.50 6.82
C GLN A 39 -13.84 10.36 7.69
N THR A 40 -12.61 10.62 7.24
CA THR A 40 -11.66 11.52 7.92
C THR A 40 -12.05 13.00 7.74
N SER A 41 -12.68 13.34 6.62
CA SER A 41 -13.12 14.71 6.28
C SER A 41 -14.29 15.24 7.13
N VAL A 42 -14.98 14.39 7.91
CA VAL A 42 -16.08 14.84 8.79
C VAL A 42 -15.59 15.81 9.89
N LEU A 43 -14.27 16.01 10.04
CA LEU A 43 -13.68 16.95 10.99
C LEU A 43 -13.14 18.27 10.40
N ASP A 44 -13.22 18.53 9.09
CA ASP A 44 -12.79 19.84 8.55
C ASP A 44 -13.66 20.34 7.37
N ILE A 45 -14.43 21.39 7.69
CA ILE A 45 -14.67 22.64 6.95
C ILE A 45 -14.88 22.56 5.42
N LYS A 46 -16.10 23.00 5.04
CA LYS A 46 -16.53 23.71 3.82
C LYS A 46 -15.52 23.92 2.67
N ASP A 47 -16.02 23.60 1.48
CA ASP A 47 -15.68 24.19 0.18
C ASP A 47 -14.21 24.10 -0.25
N VAL A 48 -13.85 23.00 -0.92
CA VAL A 48 -12.78 23.03 -1.92
C VAL A 48 -13.34 22.55 -3.26
N ASN A 49 -13.35 23.49 -4.21
CA ASN A 49 -13.77 23.31 -5.59
C ASN A 49 -13.10 22.11 -6.26
N ASP A 50 -13.92 21.34 -6.96
CA ASP A 50 -13.58 20.19 -7.80
C ASP A 50 -13.03 20.64 -9.17
N GLU A 51 -11.93 21.41 -9.18
CA GLU A 51 -11.34 21.94 -10.43
C GLU A 51 -9.87 21.55 -10.67
N LEU A 52 -9.28 20.68 -9.86
CA LEU A 52 -7.87 20.28 -10.04
C LEU A 52 -7.67 18.78 -10.33
N ALA A 53 -8.60 18.16 -11.05
CA ALA A 53 -8.53 16.73 -11.38
C ALA A 53 -8.22 16.40 -12.86
N ASN A 54 -8.06 17.38 -13.76
CA ASN A 54 -7.93 17.10 -15.19
C ASN A 54 -6.77 17.86 -15.87
N GLY A 55 -5.54 17.63 -15.42
CA GLY A 55 -4.35 17.95 -16.19
C GLY A 55 -3.54 16.68 -16.44
N PRO A 56 -3.31 16.24 -17.70
CA PRO A 56 -2.35 15.17 -17.95
C PRO A 56 -0.97 15.69 -17.58
N VAL A 57 -0.48 15.34 -16.39
CA VAL A 57 0.91 15.57 -16.00
C VAL A 57 1.73 14.56 -16.80
N GLN A 58 2.06 14.93 -18.03
CA GLN A 58 3.07 14.27 -18.84
C GLN A 58 4.42 14.53 -18.16
N LEU A 59 4.75 13.73 -17.15
CA LEU A 59 6.08 13.67 -16.57
C LEU A 59 6.99 13.15 -17.69
N THR A 60 7.75 14.05 -18.32
CA THR A 60 8.76 13.70 -19.31
C THR A 60 9.85 12.88 -18.63
N LEU A 61 9.67 11.56 -18.63
CA LEU A 61 10.61 10.55 -18.17
C LEU A 61 11.74 10.44 -19.19
N SER A 62 12.58 11.47 -19.29
CA SER A 62 13.71 11.47 -20.21
C SER A 62 14.88 12.23 -19.60
N ALA A 63 16.01 11.54 -19.52
CA ALA A 63 17.33 12.02 -19.11
C ALA A 63 17.63 12.03 -17.59
N VAL A 64 17.71 10.84 -16.99
CA VAL A 64 18.91 10.50 -16.21
C VAL A 64 19.32 9.08 -16.62
N LEU A 65 20.20 9.01 -17.61
CA LEU A 65 20.99 7.83 -17.93
C LEU A 65 21.90 7.56 -16.73
N ASP A 66 21.40 6.84 -15.74
CA ASP A 66 22.25 6.37 -14.66
C ASP A 66 22.92 5.07 -15.08
N GLU A 67 24.23 5.07 -14.86
CA GLU A 67 25.23 4.07 -15.14
C GLU A 67 24.67 2.63 -14.99
N GLN A 68 24.75 1.83 -16.07
CA GLN A 68 24.31 0.44 -16.01
C GLN A 68 25.22 -0.34 -15.06
N VAL A 69 24.86 -0.37 -13.79
CA VAL A 69 25.45 -1.28 -12.81
C VAL A 69 25.04 -2.69 -13.24
N GLU A 70 25.92 -3.34 -13.98
CA GLU A 70 25.72 -4.70 -14.45
C GLU A 70 25.79 -5.64 -13.24
N TYR A 71 24.63 -6.04 -12.71
CA TYR A 71 24.55 -6.98 -11.61
C TYR A 71 24.90 -8.39 -12.12
N LYS A 72 26.13 -8.83 -11.83
CA LYS A 72 26.68 -10.08 -12.38
C LYS A 72 26.12 -11.35 -11.73
N THR A 73 25.51 -11.26 -10.55
CA THR A 73 25.00 -12.41 -9.82
C THR A 73 23.66 -12.12 -9.14
N VAL A 74 22.80 -13.15 -9.07
CA VAL A 74 21.52 -13.13 -8.35
C VAL A 74 21.68 -12.63 -6.91
N SER A 75 22.75 -13.04 -6.20
CA SER A 75 22.99 -12.62 -4.82
C SER A 75 23.35 -11.14 -4.69
N GLN A 76 24.07 -10.56 -5.65
CA GLN A 76 24.36 -9.12 -5.67
C GLN A 76 23.08 -8.32 -5.89
N LEU A 77 22.21 -8.78 -6.78
CA LEU A 77 20.93 -8.13 -7.05
C LEU A 77 19.99 -8.19 -5.85
N GLU A 78 19.89 -9.33 -5.16
CA GLU A 78 19.13 -9.46 -3.92
C GLU A 78 19.65 -8.52 -2.81
N LYS A 79 20.97 -8.37 -2.68
CA LYS A 79 21.58 -7.43 -1.72
C LYS A 79 21.25 -5.97 -2.09
N ALA A 80 21.34 -5.62 -3.37
CA ALA A 80 21.00 -4.29 -3.86
C ALA A 80 19.52 -3.96 -3.57
N ILE A 81 18.59 -4.86 -3.92
CA ILE A 81 17.16 -4.71 -3.60
C ILE A 81 16.95 -4.47 -2.10
N LYS A 82 17.64 -5.24 -1.24
CA LYS A 82 17.53 -5.09 0.21
C LYS A 82 18.01 -3.73 0.71
N GLN A 83 19.08 -3.20 0.11
CA GLN A 83 19.62 -1.90 0.45
C GLN A 83 18.70 -0.77 0.00
N VAL A 84 18.24 -0.79 -1.27
CA VAL A 84 17.33 0.23 -1.82
C VAL A 84 15.99 0.23 -1.06
N ARG A 85 15.44 -0.94 -0.71
CA ARG A 85 14.24 -1.04 0.13
C ARG A 85 14.44 -0.40 1.51
N LYS A 86 15.62 -0.58 2.12
CA LYS A 86 15.95 0.04 3.42
C LYS A 86 16.06 1.56 3.30
N GLU A 87 16.56 2.07 2.18
CA GLU A 87 16.64 3.51 1.91
C GLU A 87 15.25 4.10 1.66
N MET A 88 14.39 3.39 0.91
CA MET A 88 12.98 3.74 0.71
C MET A 88 12.24 3.87 2.05
N ASP A 89 12.40 2.89 2.95
CA ASP A 89 11.77 2.92 4.28
C ASP A 89 12.27 4.10 5.13
N LYS A 90 13.57 4.43 5.03
CA LYS A 90 14.14 5.60 5.71
C LYS A 90 13.61 6.92 5.14
N ALA A 91 13.44 7.02 3.82
CA ALA A 91 12.86 8.20 3.17
C ALA A 91 11.40 8.38 3.60
N ALA A 92 10.63 7.29 3.62
CA ALA A 92 9.24 7.29 4.11
C ALA A 92 9.15 7.70 5.59
N GLN A 93 10.06 7.22 6.44
CA GLN A 93 10.14 7.63 7.86
C GLN A 93 10.47 9.13 8.03
N ARG A 94 11.28 9.69 7.13
CA ARG A 94 11.60 11.12 7.08
C ARG A 94 10.50 11.96 6.39
N GLN A 95 9.39 11.35 5.99
CA GLN A 95 8.28 11.98 5.26
C GLN A 95 8.68 12.52 3.88
N ASP A 96 9.79 12.05 3.30
CA ASP A 96 10.19 12.37 1.93
C ASP A 96 9.55 11.38 0.95
N TYR A 97 8.30 11.64 0.60
CA TYR A 97 7.51 10.73 -0.24
C TYR A 97 7.94 10.75 -1.70
N MET A 98 8.54 11.85 -2.18
CA MET A 98 9.03 11.94 -3.56
C MET A 98 10.25 11.06 -3.75
N GLU A 99 11.20 11.12 -2.81
CA GLU A 99 12.37 10.23 -2.80
C GLU A 99 11.93 8.76 -2.63
N ALA A 100 11.02 8.47 -1.70
CA ALA A 100 10.51 7.12 -1.48
C ALA A 100 9.80 6.54 -2.72
N ALA A 101 9.05 7.36 -3.47
CA ALA A 101 8.38 6.93 -4.69
C ALA A 101 9.40 6.55 -5.79
N SER A 102 10.44 7.35 -5.98
CA SER A 102 11.51 7.05 -6.94
C SER A 102 12.26 5.76 -6.56
N LEU A 103 12.58 5.57 -5.28
CA LEU A 103 13.23 4.36 -4.78
C LEU A 103 12.35 3.12 -4.93
N ARG A 104 11.02 3.26 -4.78
CA ARG A 104 10.06 2.17 -5.03
C ARG A 104 10.11 1.71 -6.49
N ASP A 105 10.11 2.64 -7.42
CA ASP A 105 10.13 2.33 -8.86
C ASP A 105 11.44 1.63 -9.25
N GLU A 106 12.56 2.04 -8.64
CA GLU A 106 13.85 1.37 -8.80
C GLU A 106 13.84 -0.06 -8.22
N VAL A 107 13.23 -0.27 -7.04
CA VAL A 107 13.05 -1.63 -6.48
C VAL A 107 12.26 -2.53 -7.43
N PHE A 108 11.19 -2.02 -8.04
CA PHE A 108 10.41 -2.79 -9.01
C PHE A 108 11.22 -3.14 -10.26
N ARG A 109 12.06 -2.22 -10.75
CA ARG A 109 12.98 -2.48 -11.86
C ARG A 109 13.95 -3.62 -11.52
N LEU A 110 14.60 -3.56 -10.35
CA LEU A 110 15.55 -4.57 -9.90
C LEU A 110 14.88 -5.94 -9.66
N GLU A 111 13.65 -5.97 -9.16
CA GLU A 111 12.86 -7.19 -9.00
C GLU A 111 12.46 -7.83 -10.32
N GLY A 112 12.14 -7.01 -11.33
CA GLY A 112 11.92 -7.46 -12.71
C GLY A 112 13.15 -8.19 -13.26
N LEU A 113 14.33 -7.56 -13.14
CA LEU A 113 15.60 -8.16 -13.54
C LEU A 113 15.91 -9.45 -12.78
N LEU A 114 15.63 -9.48 -11.46
CA LEU A 114 15.85 -10.68 -10.65
C LEU A 114 14.97 -11.84 -11.10
N LYS A 115 13.73 -11.54 -11.50
CA LYS A 115 12.80 -12.53 -12.02
C LYS A 115 13.27 -13.07 -13.37
N GLU A 116 13.79 -12.23 -14.26
CA GLU A 116 14.36 -12.65 -15.55
C GLU A 116 15.60 -13.53 -15.36
N MET A 117 16.47 -13.22 -14.40
CA MET A 117 17.66 -14.05 -14.10
C MET A 117 17.34 -15.40 -13.43
N LYS A 118 16.17 -15.52 -12.79
CA LYS A 118 15.72 -16.75 -12.11
C LYS A 118 14.79 -17.61 -12.95
N ALA A 119 14.29 -17.09 -14.07
CA ALA A 119 13.46 -17.80 -15.04
C ALA A 119 14.33 -18.67 -15.95
#